data_AF-A0AAJ2WD54-F1
#
_entry.id   AF-A0AAJ2WD54-F1
#
_cell.length_a   1.000
_cell.length_b   1.000
_cell.length_c   1.000
_cell.angle_alpha   90.00
_cell.angle_beta   90.00
_cell.angle_gamma   90.00
#
_symmetry.space_group_name_H-M   'P 1'
#
loop_
_entity.id
_entity.type
_entity.pdbx_description
1 polymer ?
#
loop_
_entity_poly.entity_id
_entity_poly.type
_entity_poly.pdbx_seq_one_letter_code
_entity_poly.pdbx_strand_id
1 'polypeptide(L)'
;LIQGESGSQSRSDGCGALAGGAWTPERQAKQCLRHAVADLSTDVLFSSYFSCMDMIEALNGKVGDKTSYLDYGYFGILGADFDENGFSSGEYSPKPSYYAYQNLCSVFAEDPEPCDLPIVRVIRPSASLLGNDYADTLSLHGFRKPGGSFALAYWAPTPLLTTTIETTVSFRAAGLPEKMSLVDLIDGTIYDISDFVEKTGSGIIIKNIPAKDYPMLLTFGDFID
;
A
#
# COMPACT_ATOMS: atom_id res chain seq x y z
N LEU A 1 17.43 -13.06 -1.81
CA LEU A 1 17.49 -12.00 -0.78
C LEU A 1 16.26 -12.14 0.11
N ILE A 2 16.35 -11.90 1.42
CA ILE A 2 15.24 -12.11 2.38
C ILE A 2 15.01 -10.80 3.15
N GLN A 3 13.78 -10.30 3.14
CA GLN A 3 13.29 -9.26 4.05
C GLN A 3 12.58 -9.94 5.22
N GLY A 4 13.33 -10.20 6.31
CA GLY A 4 12.87 -11.02 7.42
C GLY A 4 11.87 -10.32 8.35
N GLU A 5 11.86 -8.99 8.38
CA GLU A 5 11.00 -8.21 9.25
C GLU A 5 10.71 -6.84 8.63
N SER A 6 9.44 -6.51 8.47
CA SER A 6 9.01 -5.21 7.94
C SER A 6 7.70 -4.77 8.58
N GLY A 7 7.63 -3.54 9.10
CA GLY A 7 6.38 -3.09 9.71
C GLY A 7 6.47 -1.71 10.33
N SER A 8 5.35 -1.25 10.86
CA SER A 8 5.26 -0.01 11.60
C SER A 8 4.18 -0.08 12.66
N GLN A 9 4.30 0.76 13.68
CA GLN A 9 3.27 0.93 14.70
C GLN A 9 1.96 1.44 14.08
N SER A 10 0.82 1.09 14.68
CA SER A 10 -0.48 1.71 14.39
C SER A 10 -0.87 2.81 15.38
N ARG A 11 -0.06 3.04 16.42
CA ARG A 11 -0.30 4.03 17.48
C ARG A 11 1.00 4.70 17.92
N SER A 12 0.91 5.94 18.38
CA SER A 12 2.07 6.70 18.86
C SER A 12 2.57 6.26 20.25
N ASP A 13 1.69 5.67 21.05
CA ASP A 13 1.96 5.22 22.43
C ASP A 13 2.45 3.77 22.51
N GLY A 14 2.87 3.18 21.38
CA GLY A 14 3.48 1.86 21.33
C GLY A 14 4.91 1.81 21.86
N CYS A 15 5.40 0.59 22.05
CA CYS A 15 6.75 0.27 22.47
C CYS A 15 7.53 -0.41 21.35
N GLY A 16 8.87 -0.35 21.42
CA GLY A 16 9.76 -0.97 20.43
C GLY A 16 10.16 -0.03 19.28
N ALA A 17 10.46 -0.61 18.12
CA ALA A 17 10.90 0.16 16.96
C ALA A 17 9.84 1.20 16.53
N LEU A 18 10.30 2.36 16.05
CA LEU A 18 9.45 3.44 15.55
C LEU A 18 8.44 4.01 16.57
N ALA A 19 8.54 3.66 17.85
CA ALA A 19 7.71 4.22 18.92
C ALA A 19 7.81 5.76 19.01
N GLY A 20 6.75 6.41 19.47
CA GLY A 20 6.67 7.88 19.59
C GLY A 20 6.46 8.62 18.27
N GLY A 21 6.54 7.95 17.12
CA GLY A 21 6.12 8.51 15.84
C GLY A 21 4.62 8.83 15.84
N ALA A 22 4.20 9.75 14.98
CA ALA A 22 2.78 10.10 14.81
C ALA A 22 2.00 8.99 14.07
N TRP A 23 2.07 7.76 14.56
CA TRP A 23 1.41 6.62 13.92
C TRP A 23 -0.08 6.62 14.16
N THR A 24 -0.81 6.22 13.12
CA THR A 24 -2.25 5.95 13.15
C THR A 24 -2.50 4.65 12.41
N PRO A 25 -3.66 3.99 12.59
CA PRO A 25 -4.00 2.80 11.83
C PRO A 25 -3.97 3.02 10.31
N GLU A 26 -4.38 4.21 9.86
CA GLU A 26 -4.30 4.60 8.44
C GLU A 26 -2.83 4.70 7.96
N ARG A 27 -1.95 5.36 8.73
CA ARG A 27 -0.53 5.49 8.37
C ARG A 27 0.17 4.12 8.33
N GLN A 28 -0.20 3.21 9.23
CA GLN A 28 0.29 1.83 9.19
C GLN A 28 -0.15 1.12 7.91
N ALA A 29 -1.42 1.23 7.52
CA ALA A 29 -1.92 0.61 6.29
C ALA A 29 -1.20 1.13 5.04
N LYS A 30 -1.00 2.45 4.94
CA LYS A 30 -0.22 3.08 3.86
C LYS A 30 1.24 2.62 3.84
N GLN A 31 1.89 2.53 5.02
CA GLN A 31 3.26 2.01 5.12
C GLN A 31 3.34 0.55 4.66
N CYS A 32 2.39 -0.27 5.10
CA CYS A 32 2.29 -1.69 4.75
C CYS A 32 2.26 -1.86 3.23
N LEU A 33 1.36 -1.15 2.54
CA LEU A 33 1.27 -1.21 1.09
C LEU A 33 2.53 -0.69 0.39
N ARG A 34 3.04 0.48 0.79
CA ARG A 34 4.24 1.07 0.18
C ARG A 34 5.44 0.12 0.27
N HIS A 35 5.64 -0.50 1.43
CA HIS A 35 6.78 -1.41 1.64
C HIS A 35 6.59 -2.72 0.89
N ALA A 36 5.40 -3.33 0.97
CA ALA A 36 5.14 -4.60 0.31
C ALA A 36 5.24 -4.49 -1.23
N VAL A 37 4.71 -3.42 -1.84
CA VAL A 37 4.88 -3.16 -3.27
C VAL A 37 6.34 -2.92 -3.64
N ALA A 38 7.09 -2.20 -2.80
CA ALA A 38 8.52 -1.99 -3.03
C ALA A 38 9.30 -3.32 -3.01
N ASP A 39 9.05 -4.18 -2.01
CA ASP A 39 9.67 -5.50 -1.92
C ASP A 39 9.32 -6.38 -3.13
N LEU A 40 8.03 -6.45 -3.48
CA LEU A 40 7.52 -7.18 -4.64
C LEU A 40 8.16 -6.71 -5.95
N SER A 41 8.57 -5.44 -6.04
CA SER A 41 9.20 -4.88 -7.24
C SER A 41 10.70 -5.15 -7.38
N THR A 42 11.30 -5.93 -6.48
CA THR A 42 12.74 -6.21 -6.41
C THR A 42 13.03 -7.71 -6.39
N ASP A 43 14.30 -8.09 -6.37
CA ASP A 43 14.74 -9.49 -6.27
C ASP A 43 14.62 -10.09 -4.84
N VAL A 44 13.78 -9.49 -3.98
CA VAL A 44 13.45 -10.05 -2.67
C VAL A 44 12.65 -11.33 -2.89
N LEU A 45 13.18 -12.46 -2.39
CA LEU A 45 12.58 -13.79 -2.54
C LEU A 45 11.49 -14.08 -1.52
N PHE A 46 11.52 -13.33 -0.41
CA PHE A 46 10.61 -13.49 0.71
C PHE A 46 10.58 -12.18 1.49
N SER A 47 9.39 -11.65 1.72
CA SER A 47 9.15 -10.54 2.63
C SER A 47 8.14 -10.96 3.68
N SER A 48 8.47 -10.72 4.95
CA SER A 48 7.58 -10.95 6.08
C SER A 48 7.14 -9.63 6.69
N TYR A 49 5.83 -9.40 6.70
CA TYR A 49 5.24 -8.30 7.46
C TYR A 49 5.24 -8.65 8.96
N PHE A 50 5.95 -7.83 9.73
CA PHE A 50 5.95 -7.85 11.17
C PHE A 50 4.90 -6.87 11.70
N SER A 51 3.80 -7.34 12.28
CA SER A 51 3.49 -8.73 12.63
C SER A 51 2.05 -9.09 12.25
N CYS A 52 1.71 -10.37 12.43
CA CYS A 52 0.33 -10.81 12.29
C CYS A 52 -0.59 -10.09 13.29
N MET A 53 -0.12 -9.87 14.52
CA MET A 53 -0.93 -9.33 15.61
C MET A 53 -0.13 -8.46 16.58
N ASP A 54 -0.81 -7.51 17.20
CA ASP A 54 -0.22 -6.72 18.29
C ASP A 54 0.20 -7.63 19.44
N MET A 55 1.33 -7.29 20.05
CA MET A 55 1.94 -8.15 21.05
C MET A 55 2.49 -7.38 22.23
N ILE A 56 2.49 -8.07 23.37
CA ILE A 56 3.25 -7.66 24.54
C ILE A 56 4.72 -7.86 24.22
N GLU A 57 5.47 -6.77 24.19
CA GLU A 57 6.91 -6.77 23.97
C GLU A 57 7.68 -7.06 25.26
N ALA A 58 7.07 -6.77 26.42
CA ALA A 58 7.65 -6.94 27.76
C ALA A 58 9.07 -6.34 27.91
N LEU A 59 9.38 -5.26 27.18
CA LEU A 59 10.72 -4.65 27.13
C LEU A 59 11.22 -4.20 28.50
N ASN A 60 10.32 -3.70 29.35
CA ASN A 60 10.63 -3.25 30.72
C ASN A 60 10.11 -4.23 31.79
N GLY A 61 9.72 -5.45 31.39
CA GLY A 61 9.19 -6.47 32.28
C GLY A 61 10.23 -7.03 33.26
N LYS A 62 9.78 -7.41 34.45
CA LYS A 62 10.59 -8.13 35.46
C LYS A 62 10.34 -9.63 35.38
N VAL A 63 11.42 -10.41 35.25
CA VAL A 63 11.35 -11.88 35.24
C VAL A 63 10.61 -12.40 36.46
N GLY A 64 9.57 -13.21 36.24
CA GLY A 64 8.74 -13.80 37.29
C GLY A 64 7.55 -12.93 37.73
N ASP A 65 7.43 -11.70 37.22
CA ASP A 65 6.31 -10.80 37.49
C ASP A 65 5.57 -10.46 36.19
N LYS A 66 4.63 -11.33 35.80
CA LYS A 66 3.81 -11.15 34.60
C LYS A 66 3.01 -9.85 34.59
N THR A 67 2.69 -9.29 35.76
CA THR A 67 1.91 -8.04 35.86
C THR A 67 2.70 -6.82 35.40
N SER A 68 4.03 -6.94 35.31
CA SER A 68 4.92 -5.90 34.78
C SER A 68 5.04 -5.88 33.26
N TYR A 69 4.43 -6.84 32.55
CA TYR A 69 4.56 -6.99 31.09
C TYR A 69 3.46 -6.22 30.37
N LEU A 70 3.52 -4.89 30.43
CA LEU A 70 2.47 -4.00 29.91
C LEU A 70 2.91 -3.15 28.70
N ASP A 71 4.12 -3.36 28.21
CA ASP A 71 4.64 -2.67 27.03
C ASP A 71 4.12 -3.39 25.77
N TYR A 72 3.26 -2.72 25.00
CA TYR A 72 2.70 -3.28 23.75
C TYR A 72 3.37 -2.68 22.52
N GLY A 73 3.74 -3.54 21.58
CA GLY A 73 4.06 -3.20 20.21
C GLY A 73 2.81 -3.29 19.35
N TYR A 74 2.42 -2.19 18.71
CA TYR A 74 1.21 -2.11 17.89
C TYR A 74 1.51 -2.35 16.40
N PHE A 75 2.40 -3.29 16.10
CA PHE A 75 2.85 -3.62 14.75
C PHE A 75 1.89 -4.53 13.98
N GLY A 76 0.97 -5.20 14.69
CA GLY A 76 0.09 -6.18 14.10
C GLY A 76 -0.80 -5.58 13.03
N ILE A 77 -1.09 -6.36 11.98
CA ILE A 77 -2.26 -6.12 11.12
C ILE A 77 -3.57 -6.46 11.85
N LEU A 78 -3.50 -7.35 12.85
CA LEU A 78 -4.57 -7.59 13.82
C LEU A 78 -4.27 -6.79 15.10
N GLY A 79 -5.23 -6.01 15.56
CA GLY A 79 -5.14 -5.24 16.80
C GLY A 79 -5.53 -6.08 18.00
N ALA A 80 -4.76 -6.00 19.08
CA ALA A 80 -5.16 -6.61 20.34
C ALA A 80 -6.34 -5.83 20.92
N ASP A 81 -7.35 -6.55 21.39
CA ASP A 81 -8.47 -5.95 22.12
C ASP A 81 -8.11 -5.86 23.61
N PHE A 82 -8.49 -4.76 24.23
CA PHE A 82 -8.15 -4.43 25.61
C PHE A 82 -9.41 -4.34 26.48
N ASP A 83 -9.31 -4.82 27.71
CA ASP A 83 -10.35 -4.63 28.71
C ASP A 83 -10.35 -3.20 29.29
N GLU A 84 -11.27 -2.92 30.19
CA GLU A 84 -11.42 -1.61 30.85
C GLU A 84 -10.18 -1.19 31.69
N ASN A 85 -9.31 -2.14 32.01
CA ASN A 85 -8.09 -1.93 32.79
C ASN A 85 -6.84 -1.86 31.89
N GLY A 86 -6.98 -1.95 30.57
CA GLY A 86 -5.89 -1.89 29.61
C GLY A 86 -5.09 -3.20 29.47
N PHE A 87 -5.63 -4.33 29.96
CA PHE A 87 -5.05 -5.65 29.70
C PHE A 87 -5.60 -6.23 28.41
N SER A 88 -4.76 -6.89 27.62
CA SER A 88 -5.24 -7.62 26.45
C SER A 88 -6.21 -8.72 26.88
N SER A 89 -7.37 -8.77 26.23
CA SER A 89 -8.38 -9.81 26.44
C SER A 89 -7.99 -11.16 25.82
N GLY A 90 -6.95 -11.18 24.98
CA GLY A 90 -6.61 -12.32 24.12
C GLY A 90 -7.39 -12.37 22.80
N GLU A 91 -8.33 -11.45 22.60
CA GLU A 91 -9.06 -11.28 21.35
C GLU A 91 -8.37 -10.27 20.43
N TYR A 92 -8.65 -10.40 19.13
CA TYR A 92 -8.03 -9.58 18.09
C TYR A 92 -9.04 -9.11 17.06
N SER A 93 -8.92 -7.84 16.68
CA SER A 93 -9.76 -7.19 15.68
C SER A 93 -8.94 -6.75 14.46
N PRO A 94 -9.42 -6.95 13.23
CA PRO A 94 -8.68 -6.54 12.03
C PRO A 94 -8.54 -5.02 11.96
N LYS A 95 -7.29 -4.55 11.75
CA LYS A 95 -7.00 -3.14 11.49
C LYS A 95 -7.18 -2.81 10.00
N PRO A 96 -7.21 -1.52 9.60
CA PRO A 96 -7.16 -1.14 8.19
C PRO A 96 -6.00 -1.79 7.41
N SER A 97 -4.85 -1.99 8.06
CA SER A 97 -3.69 -2.67 7.46
C SER A 97 -3.95 -4.15 7.13
N TYR A 98 -4.84 -4.83 7.85
CA TYR A 98 -5.27 -6.19 7.51
C TYR A 98 -5.96 -6.25 6.16
N TYR A 99 -6.96 -5.38 5.95
CA TYR A 99 -7.71 -5.34 4.69
C TYR A 99 -6.83 -4.87 3.54
N ALA A 100 -6.02 -3.83 3.75
CA ALA A 100 -5.08 -3.35 2.75
C ALA A 100 -4.10 -4.46 2.31
N TYR A 101 -3.54 -5.19 3.27
CA TYR A 101 -2.62 -6.29 2.97
C TYR A 101 -3.33 -7.48 2.32
N GLN A 102 -4.57 -7.79 2.72
CA GLN A 102 -5.42 -8.79 2.07
C GLN A 102 -5.68 -8.44 0.59
N ASN A 103 -6.02 -7.18 0.30
CA ASN A 103 -6.26 -6.70 -1.06
C ASN A 103 -4.99 -6.87 -1.92
N LEU A 104 -3.85 -6.44 -1.39
CA LEU A 104 -2.56 -6.63 -2.05
C LEU A 104 -2.28 -8.11 -2.33
N CYS A 105 -2.39 -8.98 -1.31
CA CYS A 105 -2.16 -10.41 -1.47
C CYS A 105 -3.10 -11.03 -2.51
N SER A 106 -4.35 -10.59 -2.56
CA SER A 106 -5.34 -11.10 -3.52
C SER A 106 -4.95 -10.77 -4.96
N VAL A 107 -4.52 -9.54 -5.21
CA VAL A 107 -4.12 -9.10 -6.56
C VAL A 107 -2.79 -9.74 -7.01
N PHE A 108 -1.90 -10.02 -6.08
CA PHE A 108 -0.56 -10.57 -6.34
C PHE A 108 -0.45 -12.09 -6.14
N ALA A 109 -1.55 -12.80 -5.92
CA ALA A 109 -1.56 -14.23 -5.57
C ALA A 109 -0.96 -15.17 -6.65
N GLU A 110 -0.94 -14.74 -7.92
CA GLU A 110 -0.40 -15.52 -9.05
C GLU A 110 1.06 -15.20 -9.37
N ASP A 111 1.81 -14.72 -8.37
CA ASP A 111 3.24 -14.43 -8.43
C ASP A 111 3.64 -13.60 -9.68
N PRO A 112 3.08 -12.39 -9.86
CA PRO A 112 3.46 -11.55 -10.99
C PRO A 112 4.94 -11.14 -10.90
N GLU A 113 5.60 -11.11 -12.05
CA GLU A 113 7.00 -10.73 -12.15
C GLU A 113 7.15 -9.21 -12.32
N PRO A 114 8.13 -8.57 -11.66
CA PRO A 114 8.49 -7.18 -11.94
C PRO A 114 8.91 -7.00 -13.41
N CYS A 115 8.48 -5.89 -14.03
CA CYS A 115 8.88 -5.57 -15.39
C CYS A 115 8.83 -4.06 -15.68
N ASP A 116 9.61 -3.64 -16.67
CA ASP A 116 9.45 -2.32 -17.27
C ASP A 116 8.18 -2.28 -18.13
N LEU A 117 7.37 -1.24 -17.95
CA LEU A 117 6.19 -1.01 -18.76
C LEU A 117 6.43 0.12 -19.77
N PRO A 118 5.84 0.02 -20.99
CA PRO A 118 5.84 1.10 -21.98
C PRO A 118 4.87 2.23 -21.60
N ILE A 119 5.01 2.75 -20.39
CA ILE A 119 4.19 3.82 -19.81
C ILE A 119 5.09 4.98 -19.40
N VAL A 120 4.68 6.19 -19.76
CA VAL A 120 5.33 7.43 -19.32
C VAL A 120 4.32 8.36 -18.68
N ARG A 121 4.71 9.00 -17.58
CA ARG A 121 3.90 10.05 -16.95
C ARG A 121 3.87 11.29 -17.84
N VAL A 122 2.70 11.92 -17.92
CA VAL A 122 2.53 13.24 -18.54
C VAL A 122 1.82 14.17 -17.55
N ILE A 123 2.23 15.44 -17.49
CA ILE A 123 1.57 16.44 -16.65
C ILE A 123 0.50 17.12 -17.51
N ARG A 124 -0.76 17.10 -17.07
CA ARG A 124 -1.87 17.76 -17.76
C ARG A 124 -2.62 18.72 -16.82
N PRO A 125 -3.33 19.70 -17.36
CA PRO A 125 -4.35 20.42 -16.60
C PRO A 125 -5.36 19.43 -16.01
N SER A 126 -5.74 19.67 -14.76
CA SER A 126 -6.70 18.87 -14.02
C SER A 126 -7.82 19.80 -13.53
N ALA A 127 -9.01 19.62 -14.09
CA ALA A 127 -10.16 20.44 -13.76
C ALA A 127 -10.61 20.24 -12.30
N SER A 128 -10.51 19.01 -11.78
CA SER A 128 -10.87 18.69 -10.39
C SER A 128 -9.95 19.37 -9.38
N LEU A 129 -8.68 19.61 -9.75
CA LEU A 129 -7.71 20.31 -8.90
C LEU A 129 -7.69 21.83 -9.13
N LEU A 130 -8.44 22.34 -10.11
CA LEU A 130 -8.32 23.72 -10.60
C LEU A 130 -6.84 24.09 -10.87
N GLY A 131 -6.09 23.14 -11.44
CA GLY A 131 -4.64 23.21 -11.55
C GLY A 131 -4.09 22.19 -12.54
N ASN A 132 -2.97 21.56 -12.19
CA ASN A 132 -2.35 20.51 -12.99
C ASN A 132 -2.24 19.21 -12.17
N ASP A 133 -2.02 18.11 -12.87
CA ASP A 133 -1.57 16.85 -12.27
C ASP A 133 -0.36 17.04 -11.35
N TYR A 134 -0.17 16.08 -10.45
CA TYR A 134 0.98 16.04 -9.53
C TYR A 134 2.31 16.13 -10.30
N ALA A 135 3.04 17.20 -10.04
CA ALA A 135 4.26 17.53 -10.79
C ALA A 135 5.52 16.85 -10.23
N ASP A 136 5.56 16.60 -8.92
CA ASP A 136 6.69 15.95 -8.25
C ASP A 136 6.77 14.46 -8.59
N THR A 137 7.90 13.83 -8.24
CA THR A 137 8.19 12.42 -8.55
C THR A 137 7.10 11.46 -8.08
N LEU A 138 6.80 10.44 -8.89
CA LEU A 138 5.99 9.30 -8.50
C LEU A 138 6.87 8.07 -8.32
N SER A 139 6.50 7.21 -7.38
CA SER A 139 6.96 5.81 -7.40
C SER A 139 6.14 5.07 -8.44
N LEU A 140 6.79 4.30 -9.31
CA LEU A 140 6.20 3.57 -10.42
C LEU A 140 6.81 2.17 -10.45
N HIS A 141 5.97 1.14 -10.30
CA HIS A 141 6.42 -0.26 -10.26
C HIS A 141 5.54 -1.09 -11.21
N GLY A 142 6.15 -1.66 -12.23
CA GLY A 142 5.47 -2.45 -13.24
C GLY A 142 5.51 -3.95 -12.92
N PHE A 143 4.43 -4.64 -13.23
CA PHE A 143 4.25 -6.06 -13.00
C PHE A 143 3.60 -6.74 -14.20
N ARG A 144 3.93 -8.01 -14.44
CA ARG A 144 3.31 -8.85 -15.46
C ARG A 144 2.90 -10.20 -14.87
N LYS A 145 1.74 -10.71 -15.27
CA LYS A 145 1.35 -12.10 -14.99
C LYS A 145 1.56 -13.00 -16.22
N PRO A 146 1.70 -14.31 -16.03
CA PRO A 146 1.56 -15.28 -17.12
C PRO A 146 0.22 -15.07 -17.83
N GLY A 147 0.21 -14.93 -19.16
CA GLY A 147 -1.01 -14.65 -19.94
C GLY A 147 -1.12 -13.24 -20.52
N GLY A 148 -0.17 -12.34 -20.18
CA GLY A 148 -0.05 -11.03 -20.84
C GLY A 148 -0.94 -9.93 -20.26
N SER A 149 -1.38 -10.09 -19.01
CA SER A 149 -1.93 -8.99 -18.21
C SER A 149 -0.81 -8.28 -17.45
N PHE A 150 -1.01 -6.98 -17.20
CA PHE A 150 0.00 -6.11 -16.59
C PHE A 150 -0.62 -5.24 -15.51
N ALA A 151 0.20 -4.74 -14.60
CA ALA A 151 -0.20 -3.72 -13.66
C ALA A 151 0.91 -2.71 -13.39
N LEU A 152 0.52 -1.46 -13.18
CA LEU A 152 1.36 -0.39 -12.71
C LEU A 152 0.90 0.01 -11.31
N ALA A 153 1.71 -0.28 -10.29
CA ALA A 153 1.53 0.32 -8.98
C ALA A 153 2.18 1.72 -8.96
N TYR A 154 1.44 2.73 -8.50
CA TYR A 154 1.94 4.09 -8.46
C TYR A 154 1.44 4.87 -7.24
N TRP A 155 2.26 5.79 -6.74
CA TRP A 155 1.90 6.74 -5.68
C TRP A 155 2.86 7.92 -5.58
N ALA A 156 2.44 8.97 -4.88
CA ALA A 156 3.30 10.08 -4.48
C ALA A 156 4.10 9.70 -3.21
N PRO A 157 5.45 9.57 -3.28
CA PRO A 157 6.27 9.10 -2.16
C PRO A 157 6.57 10.22 -1.15
N THR A 158 5.52 10.79 -0.57
CA THR A 158 5.64 11.87 0.42
C THR A 158 5.98 11.36 1.82
N PRO A 159 6.49 12.23 2.72
CA PRO A 159 6.71 11.88 4.12
C PRO A 159 5.42 11.39 4.80
N LEU A 160 5.34 10.08 5.02
CA LEU A 160 4.14 9.37 5.46
C LEU A 160 3.54 9.93 6.77
N LEU A 161 4.39 10.32 7.72
CA LEU A 161 3.93 10.74 9.04
C LEU A 161 3.35 12.17 9.05
N THR A 162 3.62 12.97 8.03
CA THR A 162 3.31 14.41 8.02
C THR A 162 2.49 14.86 6.83
N THR A 163 2.27 14.01 5.83
CA THR A 163 1.67 14.42 4.55
C THR A 163 0.70 13.38 4.04
N THR A 164 -0.53 13.82 3.79
CA THR A 164 -1.55 13.09 3.01
C THR A 164 -1.73 13.82 1.69
N ILE A 165 -1.81 13.07 0.57
CA ILE A 165 -2.05 13.65 -0.75
C ILE A 165 -3.30 13.06 -1.37
N GLU A 166 -4.12 13.95 -1.92
CA GLU A 166 -5.15 13.62 -2.89
C GLU A 166 -4.95 14.49 -4.13
N THR A 167 -4.63 13.87 -5.24
CA THR A 167 -4.28 14.57 -6.48
C THR A 167 -4.62 13.71 -7.69
N THR A 168 -4.21 14.14 -8.88
CA THR A 168 -4.42 13.43 -10.14
C THR A 168 -3.10 13.21 -10.86
N VAL A 169 -3.04 12.15 -11.67
CA VAL A 169 -1.93 11.83 -12.56
C VAL A 169 -2.46 11.46 -13.94
N SER A 170 -1.68 11.75 -14.98
CA SER A 170 -1.93 11.26 -16.33
C SER A 170 -0.76 10.42 -16.84
N PHE A 171 -1.08 9.42 -17.65
CA PHE A 171 -0.11 8.51 -18.28
C PHE A 171 -0.34 8.43 -19.78
N ARG A 172 0.74 8.23 -20.54
CA ARG A 172 0.70 7.76 -21.92
C ARG A 172 1.26 6.36 -21.97
N ALA A 173 0.56 5.45 -22.63
CA ALA A 173 0.95 4.05 -22.74
C ALA A 173 0.81 3.56 -24.19
N ALA A 174 1.58 2.53 -24.55
CA ALA A 174 1.47 1.86 -25.84
C ALA A 174 1.70 0.35 -25.70
N GLY A 175 1.04 -0.46 -26.53
CA GLY A 175 1.27 -1.91 -26.54
C GLY A 175 0.78 -2.67 -25.30
N LEU A 176 -0.11 -2.07 -24.50
CA LEU A 176 -0.77 -2.73 -23.37
C LEU A 176 -2.22 -3.13 -23.73
N PRO A 177 -2.79 -4.15 -23.08
CA PRO A 177 -4.19 -4.53 -23.25
C PRO A 177 -5.17 -3.35 -23.04
N GLU A 178 -6.28 -3.35 -23.78
CA GLU A 178 -7.27 -2.26 -23.71
C GLU A 178 -8.17 -2.29 -22.48
N LYS A 179 -8.44 -3.49 -21.92
CA LYS A 179 -9.21 -3.61 -20.67
C LYS A 179 -8.37 -3.01 -19.55
N MET A 180 -8.90 -2.01 -18.86
CA MET A 180 -8.19 -1.28 -17.81
C MET A 180 -9.09 -1.10 -16.60
N SER A 181 -8.51 -1.19 -15.42
CA SER A 181 -9.18 -0.84 -14.17
C SER A 181 -8.20 -0.13 -13.23
N LEU A 182 -8.74 0.67 -12.32
CA LEU A 182 -7.97 1.27 -11.25
C LEU A 182 -8.41 0.65 -9.93
N VAL A 183 -7.47 0.16 -9.13
CA VAL A 183 -7.74 -0.42 -7.82
C VAL A 183 -7.15 0.47 -6.74
N ASP A 184 -7.97 0.82 -5.75
CA ASP A 184 -7.48 1.37 -4.49
C ASP A 184 -7.12 0.20 -3.56
N LEU A 185 -5.82 0.04 -3.28
CA LEU A 185 -5.35 -1.09 -2.47
C LEU A 185 -5.66 -0.92 -0.98
N ILE A 186 -6.01 0.27 -0.50
CA ILE A 186 -6.38 0.48 0.91
C ILE A 186 -7.72 -0.20 1.20
N ASP A 187 -8.74 0.00 0.36
CA ASP A 187 -10.10 -0.48 0.61
C ASP A 187 -10.59 -1.57 -0.36
N GLY A 188 -9.86 -1.81 -1.45
CA GLY A 188 -10.17 -2.84 -2.45
C GLY A 188 -11.16 -2.37 -3.52
N THR A 189 -11.52 -1.09 -3.55
CA THR A 189 -12.44 -0.56 -4.55
C THR A 189 -11.81 -0.65 -5.95
N ILE A 190 -12.60 -1.17 -6.90
CA ILE A 190 -12.22 -1.26 -8.31
C ILE A 190 -13.06 -0.23 -9.09
N TYR A 191 -12.36 0.67 -9.78
CA TYR A 191 -12.96 1.71 -10.61
C TYR A 191 -12.82 1.36 -12.08
N ASP A 192 -13.93 1.51 -12.81
CA ASP A 192 -13.89 1.66 -14.26
C ASP A 192 -13.33 3.05 -14.61
N ILE A 193 -12.33 3.08 -15.48
CA ILE A 193 -11.66 4.31 -15.90
C ILE A 193 -11.82 4.58 -17.40
N SER A 194 -12.75 3.91 -18.09
CA SER A 194 -12.97 4.06 -19.54
C SER A 194 -13.11 5.52 -19.98
N ASP A 195 -13.80 6.34 -19.18
CA ASP A 195 -14.05 7.76 -19.47
C ASP A 195 -12.80 8.63 -19.36
N PHE A 196 -11.77 8.14 -18.69
CA PHE A 196 -10.48 8.80 -18.53
C PHE A 196 -9.48 8.39 -19.61
N VAL A 197 -9.85 7.45 -20.49
CA VAL A 197 -8.97 6.93 -21.55
C VAL A 197 -9.26 7.62 -22.89
N GLU A 198 -8.21 8.11 -23.53
CA GLU A 198 -8.24 8.69 -24.88
C GLU A 198 -7.34 7.88 -25.81
N LYS A 199 -7.93 7.27 -26.86
CA LYS A 199 -7.17 6.59 -27.90
C LYS A 199 -6.49 7.62 -28.81
N THR A 200 -5.20 7.41 -29.08
CA THR A 200 -4.41 8.20 -30.02
C THR A 200 -3.87 7.27 -31.10
N GLY A 201 -3.44 7.81 -32.25
CA GLY A 201 -2.91 6.98 -33.34
C GLY A 201 -1.66 6.16 -33.01
N SER A 202 -1.04 6.36 -31.83
CA SER A 202 0.21 5.69 -31.41
C SER A 202 0.11 5.01 -30.03
N GLY A 203 -1.07 4.95 -29.43
CA GLY A 203 -1.26 4.42 -28.07
C GLY A 203 -2.46 5.05 -27.36
N ILE A 204 -2.46 5.01 -26.04
CA ILE A 204 -3.53 5.55 -25.20
C ILE A 204 -3.00 6.64 -24.27
N ILE A 205 -3.86 7.58 -23.91
CA ILE A 205 -3.64 8.51 -22.81
C ILE A 205 -4.69 8.23 -21.74
N ILE A 206 -4.24 7.94 -20.52
CA ILE A 206 -5.08 7.81 -19.34
C ILE A 206 -4.95 9.13 -18.57
N LYS A 207 -6.04 9.88 -18.43
CA LYS A 207 -6.02 11.29 -18.02
C LYS A 207 -6.56 11.47 -16.60
N ASN A 208 -5.83 12.24 -15.81
CA ASN A 208 -6.26 12.75 -14.50
C ASN A 208 -6.88 11.67 -13.57
N ILE A 209 -6.36 10.45 -13.59
CA ILE A 209 -6.78 9.42 -12.64
C ILE A 209 -6.26 9.76 -11.24
N PRO A 210 -6.94 9.33 -10.15
CA PRO A 210 -6.49 9.61 -8.80
C PRO A 210 -5.05 9.18 -8.53
N ALA A 211 -4.30 10.01 -7.83
CA ALA A 211 -3.03 9.64 -7.21
C ALA A 211 -3.06 10.01 -5.73
N LYS A 212 -2.52 9.12 -4.91
CA LYS A 212 -2.54 9.21 -3.45
C LYS A 212 -1.13 9.11 -2.90
N ASP A 213 -1.02 9.29 -1.59
CA ASP A 213 0.19 9.00 -0.81
C ASP A 213 0.32 7.50 -0.45
N TYR A 214 -0.28 6.60 -1.22
CA TYR A 214 -0.14 5.15 -1.07
C TYR A 214 -0.41 4.47 -2.42
N PRO A 215 0.04 3.21 -2.60
CA PRO A 215 -0.08 2.50 -3.86
C PRO A 215 -1.53 2.41 -4.36
N MET A 216 -1.76 3.00 -5.52
CA MET A 216 -2.89 2.70 -6.40
C MET A 216 -2.41 1.71 -7.46
N LEU A 217 -3.29 0.85 -7.97
CA LEU A 217 -2.94 -0.13 -9.00
C LEU A 217 -3.74 0.09 -10.28
N LEU A 218 -3.06 0.54 -11.34
CA LEU A 218 -3.62 0.60 -12.68
C LEU A 218 -3.37 -0.74 -13.38
N THR A 219 -4.43 -1.46 -13.70
CA THR A 219 -4.36 -2.81 -14.28
C THR A 219 -4.67 -2.78 -15.77
N PHE A 220 -4.11 -3.74 -16.50
CA PHE A 220 -4.31 -3.95 -17.93
C PHE A 220 -4.60 -5.43 -18.20
N GLY A 221 -5.65 -5.70 -18.97
CA GLY A 221 -6.14 -7.05 -19.23
C GLY A 221 -6.84 -7.63 -18.01
N ASP A 222 -6.69 -8.93 -17.84
CA ASP A 222 -7.36 -9.70 -16.78
C ASP A 222 -6.47 -9.83 -15.53
N PHE A 223 -5.77 -8.75 -15.14
CA PHE A 223 -4.79 -8.82 -14.04
C PHE A 223 -5.45 -9.12 -12.68
N ILE A 224 -6.72 -8.75 -12.51
CA ILE A 224 -7.49 -8.85 -11.26
C ILE A 224 -8.72 -9.77 -11.39
N ASP A 225 -8.81 -10.53 -12.49
CA ASP A 225 -9.87 -11.51 -12.72
C ASP A 225 -9.54 -12.86 -12.07
#